data_AF-A0A955EGI3-F1
#
_entry.id   AF-A0A955EGI3-F1
#
_cell.length_a   1.000
_cell.length_b   1.000
_cell.length_c   1.000
_cell.angle_alpha   90.00
_cell.angle_beta   90.00
_cell.angle_gamma   90.00
#
_symmetry.space_group_name_H-M   'P 1'
#
loop_
_entity.id
_entity.type
_entity.pdbx_description
1 polymer ?
#
loop_
_entity_poly.entity_id
_entity_poly.type
_entity_poly.pdbx_seq_one_letter_code
_entity_poly.pdbx_strand_id
1 'polypeptide(L)'
;MMAWMKGEVTSFWTVQPREVWTTLEADGVIHVREDRIPAGGVHPQYRWLSDQLTRRLPGWEGRLSWWMYARRPDLRAIRHLRSGDQVLIEVAAPALRVVSFPCWAWHDVFCATHLARSRDEALAWYRRVRSAVSARPAELMFDDYPKVLREELERSWERLFDPELPACSWQRRRSSTSREAVVDELRVDWIRSVRHFRGVERRRAGL
;
A
#
# COMPACT_ATOMS: atom_id res chain seq x y z
N MET A 1 4.30 -11.62 20.59
CA MET A 1 5.60 -11.78 19.91
C MET A 1 5.32 -12.01 18.43
N MET A 2 5.68 -11.06 17.57
CA MET A 2 5.27 -10.98 16.16
C MET A 2 5.89 -12.11 15.32
N ALA A 3 5.08 -12.95 14.69
CA ALA A 3 5.49 -14.12 13.88
C ALA A 3 6.25 -13.77 12.57
N TRP A 4 6.54 -12.49 12.33
CA TRP A 4 7.20 -11.98 11.13
C TRP A 4 8.75 -11.94 11.24
N MET A 5 9.31 -12.36 12.38
CA MET A 5 10.73 -12.16 12.74
C MET A 5 11.63 -13.40 12.55
N LYS A 6 11.57 -14.08 11.41
CA LYS A 6 12.64 -15.03 11.02
C LYS A 6 13.40 -14.53 9.78
N GLY A 7 14.43 -13.72 10.05
CA GLY A 7 15.80 -13.87 9.54
C GLY A 7 16.13 -13.87 8.06
N GLU A 8 15.20 -13.87 7.11
CA GLU A 8 15.54 -13.87 5.68
C GLU A 8 15.34 -12.48 5.06
N VAL A 9 16.43 -11.93 4.51
CA VAL A 9 16.39 -10.70 3.71
C VAL A 9 15.60 -11.00 2.43
N THR A 10 14.32 -10.64 2.45
CA THR A 10 13.42 -10.81 1.31
C THR A 10 13.68 -9.69 0.30
N SER A 11 13.83 -10.03 -0.98
CA SER A 11 13.86 -9.00 -2.05
C SER A 11 12.47 -8.40 -2.24
N PHE A 12 12.42 -7.10 -2.34
CA PHE A 12 11.26 -6.31 -2.76
C PHE A 12 11.62 -5.53 -4.03
N TRP A 13 10.62 -5.03 -4.72
CA TRP A 13 10.84 -4.25 -5.94
C TRP A 13 10.04 -2.97 -5.92
N THR A 14 10.62 -1.89 -6.43
CA THR A 14 9.86 -0.65 -6.68
C THR A 14 10.12 -0.14 -8.07
N VAL A 15 9.11 0.49 -8.67
CA VAL A 15 9.21 1.10 -9.99
C VAL A 15 9.08 2.60 -9.82
N GLN A 16 10.13 3.33 -10.22
CA GLN A 16 10.24 4.76 -9.99
C GLN A 16 10.67 5.49 -11.26
N PRO A 17 10.37 6.80 -11.37
CA PRO A 17 11.04 7.67 -12.33
C PRO A 17 12.56 7.62 -12.14
N ARG A 18 13.31 7.74 -13.24
CA ARG A 18 14.79 7.73 -13.20
C ARG A 18 15.38 8.75 -12.23
N GLU A 19 14.75 9.92 -12.10
CA GLU A 19 15.17 10.98 -11.17
C GLU A 19 15.23 10.51 -9.72
N VAL A 20 14.31 9.63 -9.28
CA VAL A 20 14.31 9.08 -7.91
C VAL A 20 15.55 8.24 -7.67
N TRP A 21 15.98 7.46 -8.67
CA TRP A 21 17.23 6.70 -8.59
C TRP A 21 18.46 7.61 -8.58
N THR A 22 18.50 8.62 -9.45
CA THR A 22 19.60 9.59 -9.45
C THR A 22 19.75 10.29 -8.09
N THR A 23 18.64 10.68 -7.45
CA THR A 23 18.68 11.26 -6.11
C THR A 23 19.12 10.23 -5.07
N LEU A 24 18.63 8.99 -5.11
CA LEU A 24 19.05 7.94 -4.18
C LEU A 24 20.54 7.61 -4.28
N GLU A 25 21.07 7.56 -5.50
CA GLU A 25 22.48 7.29 -5.77
C GLU A 25 23.38 8.42 -5.24
N ALA A 26 22.94 9.68 -5.35
CA ALA A 26 23.68 10.85 -4.87
C ALA A 26 23.59 11.02 -3.34
N ASP A 27 22.40 10.89 -2.77
CA ASP A 27 22.12 11.25 -1.37
C ASP A 27 22.31 10.05 -0.42
N GLY A 28 22.37 8.82 -0.95
CA GLY A 28 22.50 7.57 -0.20
C GLY A 28 21.23 7.13 0.53
N VAL A 29 20.35 8.07 0.91
CA VAL A 29 19.03 7.80 1.52
C VAL A 29 18.01 8.83 1.05
N ILE A 30 16.79 8.38 0.75
CA ILE A 30 15.68 9.28 0.39
C ILE A 30 14.38 8.90 1.10
N HIS A 31 13.55 9.92 1.30
CA HIS A 31 12.21 9.82 1.88
C HIS A 31 11.16 10.25 0.86
N VAL A 32 9.92 9.83 1.07
CA VAL A 32 8.81 10.37 0.30
C VAL A 32 8.70 11.87 0.55
N ARG A 33 8.75 12.63 -0.54
CA ARG A 33 8.68 14.10 -0.53
C ARG A 33 7.23 14.56 -0.58
N GLU A 34 6.72 15.03 0.56
CA GLU A 34 5.33 15.51 0.65
C GLU A 34 5.06 16.73 -0.24
N ASP A 35 6.07 17.56 -0.46
CA ASP A 35 6.00 18.74 -1.33
C ASP A 35 5.84 18.40 -2.81
N ARG A 36 6.04 17.13 -3.19
CA ARG A 36 5.85 16.63 -4.57
C ARG A 36 4.50 15.91 -4.77
N ILE A 37 3.65 15.88 -3.74
CA ILE A 37 2.34 15.23 -3.84
C ILE A 37 1.39 16.13 -4.62
N PRO A 38 0.64 15.62 -5.62
CA PRO A 38 -0.28 16.42 -6.41
C PRO A 38 -1.31 17.20 -5.58
N ALA A 39 -1.87 18.25 -6.19
CA ALA A 39 -2.99 19.00 -5.62
C ALA A 39 -4.14 18.03 -5.27
N GLY A 40 -4.52 17.99 -4.00
CA GLY A 40 -5.40 16.97 -3.41
C GLY A 40 -4.82 16.33 -2.14
N GLY A 41 -3.51 16.48 -1.92
CA GLY A 41 -2.86 16.06 -0.69
C GLY A 41 -2.75 14.54 -0.52
N VAL A 42 -2.38 14.13 0.69
CA VAL A 42 -2.27 12.71 1.05
C VAL A 42 -3.64 12.17 1.42
N HIS A 43 -4.09 11.10 0.76
CA HIS A 43 -5.34 10.43 1.12
C HIS A 43 -5.32 10.00 2.60
N PRO A 44 -6.40 10.20 3.39
CA PRO A 44 -6.40 9.95 4.85
C PRO A 44 -5.93 8.55 5.24
N GLN A 45 -6.24 7.53 4.44
CA GLN A 45 -5.86 6.14 4.67
C GLN A 45 -4.34 5.92 4.60
N TYR A 46 -3.58 6.70 3.82
CA TYR A 46 -2.12 6.68 3.87
C TYR A 46 -1.58 7.30 5.17
N ARG A 47 -2.25 8.34 5.69
CA ARG A 47 -1.90 8.91 7.00
C ARG A 47 -2.20 7.94 8.12
N TRP A 48 -3.39 7.32 8.10
CA TRP A 48 -3.75 6.23 9.00
C TRP A 48 -2.68 5.13 8.98
N LEU A 49 -2.25 4.68 7.80
CA LEU A 49 -1.18 3.67 7.69
C LEU A 49 0.11 4.15 8.34
N SER A 50 0.56 5.38 8.07
CA SER A 50 1.75 5.96 8.70
C SER A 50 1.66 5.99 10.23
N ASP A 51 0.51 6.37 10.78
CA ASP A 51 0.28 6.38 12.23
C ASP A 51 0.34 4.96 12.81
N GLN A 52 -0.24 3.97 12.11
CA GLN A 52 -0.18 2.58 12.54
C GLN A 52 1.25 2.03 12.51
N LEU A 53 2.06 2.42 11.52
CA LEU A 53 3.46 2.02 11.39
C LEU A 53 4.33 2.67 12.47
N THR A 54 4.12 3.97 12.75
CA THR A 54 4.78 4.71 13.84
C THR A 54 4.58 4.03 15.19
N ARG A 55 3.39 3.49 15.46
CA ARG A 55 3.08 2.78 16.72
C ARG A 55 3.69 1.37 16.80
N ARG A 56 3.95 0.72 15.66
CA ARG A 56 4.32 -0.70 15.60
C ARG A 56 5.79 -0.94 15.30
N LEU A 57 6.43 -0.03 14.58
CA LEU A 57 7.81 -0.18 14.15
C LEU A 57 8.72 0.82 14.86
N PRO A 58 9.80 0.35 15.53
CA PRO A 58 10.77 1.25 16.13
C PRO A 58 11.47 2.07 15.04
N GLY A 59 11.61 3.37 15.30
CA GLY A 59 12.31 4.29 14.40
C GLY A 59 11.51 4.71 13.17
N TRP A 60 10.20 4.46 13.10
CA TRP A 60 9.34 5.05 12.09
C TRP A 60 8.85 6.43 12.57
N GLU A 61 9.24 7.50 11.88
CA GLU A 61 9.04 8.89 12.34
C GLU A 61 7.78 9.56 11.74
N GLY A 62 6.66 8.84 11.58
CA GLY A 62 5.44 9.40 10.98
C GLY A 62 5.53 9.75 9.50
N ARG A 63 6.63 9.40 8.82
CA ARG A 63 6.86 9.66 7.39
C ARG A 63 5.95 8.80 6.52
N LEU A 64 5.59 9.31 5.34
CA LEU A 64 4.86 8.54 4.34
C LEU A 64 5.70 7.35 3.84
N SER A 65 5.01 6.24 3.60
CA SER A 65 5.61 5.01 3.13
C SER A 65 6.09 5.07 1.68
N TRP A 66 7.29 4.56 1.44
CA TRP A 66 7.72 4.09 0.14
C TRP A 66 7.10 2.72 -0.16
N TRP A 67 6.41 2.63 -1.30
CA TRP A 67 5.71 1.42 -1.71
C TRP A 67 6.57 0.51 -2.57
N MET A 68 6.47 -0.79 -2.30
CA MET A 68 7.20 -1.85 -2.98
C MET A 68 6.28 -3.06 -3.27
N TYR A 69 6.62 -3.80 -4.31
CA TYR A 69 6.05 -5.09 -4.64
C TYR A 69 6.82 -6.20 -3.90
N ALA A 70 6.11 -7.15 -3.30
CA ALA A 70 6.73 -8.35 -2.71
C ALA A 70 7.11 -9.42 -3.75
N ARG A 71 6.74 -9.20 -5.01
CA ARG A 71 7.15 -10.03 -6.16
C ARG A 71 7.59 -9.12 -7.28
N ARG A 72 8.63 -9.53 -8.01
CA ARG A 72 9.11 -8.79 -9.19
C ARG A 72 7.97 -8.54 -10.17
N PRO A 73 7.64 -7.27 -10.48
CA PRO A 73 6.57 -6.97 -11.42
C PRO A 73 7.00 -7.28 -12.87
N ASP A 74 6.03 -7.63 -13.71
CA ASP A 74 6.26 -7.77 -15.16
C ASP A 74 6.35 -6.38 -15.81
N LEU A 75 7.55 -6.02 -16.28
CA LEU A 75 7.80 -4.75 -16.95
C LEU A 75 7.05 -4.59 -18.28
N ARG A 76 6.67 -5.69 -18.94
CA ARG A 76 5.82 -5.63 -20.14
C ARG A 76 4.44 -5.09 -19.82
N ALA A 77 3.90 -5.40 -18.65
CA ALA A 77 2.64 -4.85 -18.16
C ALA A 77 2.82 -3.42 -17.61
N ILE A 78 3.82 -3.22 -16.74
CA ILE A 78 4.04 -1.93 -16.06
C ILE A 78 4.36 -0.79 -17.02
N ARG A 79 5.11 -1.04 -18.11
CA ARG A 79 5.47 0.03 -19.07
C ARG A 79 4.25 0.74 -19.67
N HIS A 80 3.08 0.11 -19.73
CA HIS A 80 1.85 0.73 -20.25
C HIS A 80 1.12 1.59 -19.20
N LEU A 81 1.55 1.52 -17.94
CA LEU A 81 1.03 2.29 -16.80
C LEU A 81 1.94 3.46 -16.42
N ARG A 82 3.11 3.58 -17.05
CA ARG A 82 4.13 4.59 -16.74
C ARG A 82 4.57 5.28 -18.04
N SER A 83 4.99 6.53 -17.95
CA SER A 83 5.56 7.31 -19.06
C SER A 83 7.02 7.66 -18.79
N GLY A 84 7.77 7.99 -19.84
CA GLY A 84 9.16 8.47 -19.72
C GLY A 84 10.16 7.41 -19.23
N ASP A 85 11.30 7.88 -18.73
CA ASP A 85 12.40 7.03 -18.25
C ASP A 85 12.12 6.54 -16.83
N GLN A 86 12.12 5.21 -16.68
CA GLN A 86 11.77 4.53 -15.44
C GLN A 86 12.89 3.56 -15.03
N VAL A 87 12.90 3.21 -13.76
CA VAL A 87 13.78 2.20 -13.18
C VAL A 87 12.96 1.18 -12.40
N LEU A 88 13.33 -0.09 -12.53
CA LEU A 88 12.95 -1.14 -11.60
C LEU A 88 14.12 -1.33 -10.63
N ILE A 89 13.89 -1.03 -9.36
CA ILE A 89 14.87 -1.16 -8.30
C ILE A 89 14.52 -2.41 -7.49
N GLU A 90 15.49 -3.31 -7.31
CA GLU A 90 15.40 -4.41 -6.36
C GLU A 90 16.02 -3.99 -5.02
N VAL A 91 15.25 -4.15 -3.96
CA VAL A 91 15.57 -3.68 -2.61
C VAL A 91 15.63 -4.86 -1.65
N ALA A 92 16.68 -4.92 -0.86
CA ALA A 92 16.94 -5.92 0.17
C ALA A 92 16.91 -5.26 1.55
N ALA A 93 15.76 -4.72 1.91
CA ALA A 93 15.59 -4.00 3.15
C ALA A 93 15.62 -4.95 4.36
N PRO A 94 16.14 -4.51 5.52
CA PRO A 94 16.09 -5.28 6.77
C PRO A 94 14.65 -5.64 7.13
N ALA A 95 14.41 -6.89 7.55
CA ALA A 95 13.07 -7.37 7.87
C ALA A 95 12.35 -6.52 8.94
N LEU A 96 13.09 -5.91 9.87
CA LEU A 96 12.54 -5.04 10.92
C LEU A 96 12.09 -3.65 10.42
N ARG A 97 12.42 -3.30 9.18
CA ARG A 97 12.08 -2.01 8.56
C ARG A 97 10.96 -2.15 7.52
N VAL A 98 10.53 -3.37 7.21
CA VAL A 98 9.54 -3.64 6.17
C VAL A 98 8.24 -4.16 6.79
N VAL A 99 7.11 -3.62 6.37
CA VAL A 99 5.80 -4.25 6.57
C VAL A 99 5.25 -4.72 5.24
N SER A 100 4.76 -5.94 5.18
CA SER A 100 4.07 -6.48 3.99
C SER A 100 2.67 -6.93 4.34
N PHE A 101 1.73 -6.65 3.44
CA PHE A 101 0.33 -7.07 3.54
C PHE A 101 -0.23 -7.45 2.16
N PRO A 102 -1.32 -8.22 2.09
CA PRO A 102 -1.98 -8.53 0.82
C PRO A 102 -2.47 -7.26 0.13
N CYS A 103 -2.27 -7.15 -1.19
CA CYS A 103 -2.75 -6.01 -1.99
C CYS A 103 -4.27 -5.80 -1.84
N TRP A 104 -5.04 -6.89 -1.72
CA TRP A 104 -6.48 -6.82 -1.56
C TRP A 104 -6.87 -6.18 -0.22
N ALA A 105 -6.12 -6.45 0.86
CA ALA A 105 -6.42 -5.93 2.18
C ALA A 105 -6.13 -4.43 2.23
N TRP A 106 -5.00 -3.99 1.65
CA TRP A 106 -4.74 -2.57 1.48
C TRP A 106 -5.81 -1.87 0.63
N HIS A 107 -6.23 -2.48 -0.47
CA HIS A 107 -7.29 -1.92 -1.29
C HIS A 107 -8.59 -1.73 -0.50
N ASP A 108 -8.98 -2.70 0.33
CA ASP A 108 -10.17 -2.58 1.15
C ASP A 108 -10.03 -1.45 2.19
N VAL A 109 -8.86 -1.28 2.83
CA VAL A 109 -8.59 -0.11 3.70
C VAL A 109 -8.70 1.19 2.90
N PHE A 110 -7.99 1.28 1.78
CA PHE A 110 -7.94 2.46 0.91
C PHE A 110 -9.34 2.89 0.44
N CYS A 111 -10.20 1.92 0.11
CA CYS A 111 -11.58 2.14 -0.31
C CYS A 111 -12.58 2.18 0.84
N ALA A 112 -12.14 2.44 2.07
CA ALA A 112 -12.98 2.55 3.26
C ALA A 112 -13.93 1.34 3.47
N THR A 113 -13.43 0.14 3.21
CA THR A 113 -14.16 -1.13 3.30
C THR A 113 -13.72 -1.93 4.53
N HIS A 114 -14.64 -2.66 5.14
CA HIS A 114 -14.39 -3.44 6.36
C HIS A 114 -13.54 -4.68 6.07
N LEU A 115 -12.44 -4.88 6.80
CA LEU A 115 -11.60 -6.08 6.68
C LEU A 115 -12.18 -7.24 7.47
N ALA A 116 -13.10 -7.99 6.87
CA ALA A 116 -13.74 -9.15 7.49
C ALA A 116 -12.83 -10.40 7.46
N ARG A 117 -12.85 -11.19 8.54
CA ARG A 117 -12.17 -12.49 8.65
C ARG A 117 -12.96 -13.60 7.96
N SER A 118 -14.28 -13.50 7.96
CA SER A 118 -15.16 -14.48 7.33
C SER A 118 -16.21 -13.82 6.44
N ARG A 119 -16.80 -14.63 5.57
CA ARG A 119 -17.93 -14.22 4.74
C ARG A 119 -19.13 -13.78 5.60
N ASP A 120 -19.41 -14.49 6.69
CA ASP A 120 -20.54 -14.18 7.56
C ASP A 120 -20.36 -12.83 8.26
N GLU A 121 -19.14 -12.53 8.71
CA GLU A 121 -18.80 -11.22 9.26
C GLU A 121 -18.98 -10.12 8.22
N ALA A 122 -18.51 -10.32 6.99
CA ALA A 122 -18.68 -9.36 5.90
C ALA A 122 -20.17 -9.09 5.62
N LEU A 123 -21.00 -10.13 5.58
CA LEU A 123 -22.44 -10.01 5.37
C LEU A 123 -23.13 -9.30 6.54
N ALA A 124 -22.75 -9.60 7.78
CA ALA A 124 -23.28 -8.95 8.97
C ALA A 124 -22.94 -7.45 9.01
N TRP A 125 -21.70 -7.09 8.65
CA TRP A 125 -21.28 -5.71 8.47
C TRP A 125 -22.16 -4.99 7.43
N TYR A 126 -22.30 -5.56 6.22
CA TYR A 126 -23.09 -4.93 5.16
C TYR A 126 -24.56 -4.74 5.52
N ARG A 127 -25.18 -5.70 6.23
CA ARG A 127 -26.56 -5.56 6.70
C ARG A 127 -26.70 -4.35 7.63
N ARG A 128 -25.77 -4.19 8.58
CA ARG A 128 -25.78 -3.05 9.52
C ARG A 128 -25.55 -1.72 8.82
N VAL A 129 -24.61 -1.65 7.88
CA VAL A 129 -24.39 -0.43 7.07
C VAL A 129 -25.67 -0.08 6.31
N ARG A 130 -26.28 -1.03 5.59
CA ARG A 130 -27.51 -0.79 4.81
C ARG A 130 -28.71 -0.37 5.67
N SER A 131 -28.77 -0.79 6.94
CA SER A 131 -29.81 -0.33 7.86
C SER A 131 -29.55 1.06 8.43
N ALA A 132 -28.29 1.52 8.44
CA ALA A 132 -27.87 2.76 9.06
C ALA A 132 -27.71 3.93 8.09
N VAL A 133 -27.49 3.66 6.80
CA VAL A 133 -27.29 4.68 5.76
C VAL A 133 -28.15 4.42 4.54
N SER A 134 -28.68 5.49 3.94
CA SER A 134 -29.54 5.40 2.75
C SER A 134 -28.75 5.17 1.46
N ALA A 135 -27.49 5.62 1.40
CA ALA A 135 -26.62 5.42 0.25
C ALA A 135 -26.15 3.96 0.13
N ARG A 136 -25.73 3.56 -1.07
CA ARG A 136 -25.17 2.22 -1.26
C ARG A 136 -23.79 2.16 -0.61
N PRO A 137 -23.39 1.05 0.03
CA PRO A 137 -22.08 0.93 0.67
C PRO A 137 -20.88 1.25 -0.25
N ALA A 138 -21.00 0.98 -1.56
CA ALA A 138 -19.95 1.26 -2.54
C ALA A 138 -19.80 2.76 -2.89
N GLU A 139 -20.75 3.59 -2.47
CA GLU A 139 -20.78 5.04 -2.72
C GLU A 139 -20.35 5.84 -1.47
N LEU A 140 -20.19 5.17 -0.33
CA LEU A 140 -19.82 5.82 0.93
C LEU A 140 -18.33 6.13 0.96
N MET A 141 -18.01 7.38 1.26
CA MET A 141 -16.71 7.79 1.74
C MET A 141 -16.59 7.50 3.25
N PHE A 142 -15.36 7.51 3.77
CA PHE A 142 -15.10 7.21 5.18
C PHE A 142 -15.90 8.10 6.14
N ASP A 143 -16.06 9.38 5.82
CA ASP A 143 -16.76 10.35 6.66
C ASP A 143 -18.29 10.24 6.60
N ASP A 144 -18.83 9.46 5.66
CA ASP A 144 -20.28 9.22 5.54
C ASP A 144 -20.78 8.17 6.54
N TYR A 145 -19.88 7.38 7.13
CA TYR A 145 -20.25 6.38 8.13
C TYR A 145 -20.64 7.04 9.45
N PRO A 146 -21.76 6.63 10.09
CA PRO A 146 -22.06 6.95 11.47
C PRO A 146 -20.88 6.63 12.38
N LYS A 147 -20.61 7.48 13.39
CA LYS A 147 -19.42 7.39 14.25
C LYS A 147 -19.12 5.96 14.74
N VAL A 148 -20.13 5.26 15.26
CA VAL A 148 -19.98 3.88 15.78
C VAL A 148 -19.51 2.91 14.70
N LEU A 149 -20.06 3.00 13.49
CA LEU A 149 -19.63 2.18 12.36
C LEU A 149 -18.23 2.59 11.90
N ARG A 150 -17.93 3.89 11.85
CA ARG A 150 -16.61 4.38 11.48
C ARG A 150 -15.49 3.85 12.39
N GLU A 151 -15.69 3.92 13.70
CA GLU A 151 -14.73 3.38 14.67
C GLU A 151 -14.55 1.87 14.53
N GLU A 152 -15.63 1.13 14.24
CA GLU A 152 -15.55 -0.30 13.99
C GLU A 152 -14.82 -0.62 12.67
N LEU A 153 -15.07 0.17 11.63
CA LEU A 153 -14.40 0.09 10.35
C LEU A 153 -12.89 0.28 10.53
N GLU A 154 -12.44 1.34 11.22
CA GLU A 154 -11.03 1.57 11.52
C GLU A 154 -10.42 0.45 12.36
N ARG A 155 -11.13 -0.06 13.38
CA ARG A 155 -10.67 -1.23 14.16
C ARG A 155 -10.50 -2.46 13.27
N SER A 156 -11.35 -2.65 12.28
CA SER A 156 -11.21 -3.76 11.32
C SER A 156 -9.93 -3.59 10.49
N TRP A 157 -9.53 -2.37 10.14
CA TRP A 157 -8.33 -2.10 9.35
C TRP A 157 -7.04 -2.48 10.07
N GLU A 158 -7.01 -2.49 11.41
CA GLU A 158 -5.84 -2.96 12.16
C GLU A 158 -5.49 -4.43 11.84
N ARG A 159 -6.45 -5.20 11.32
CA ARG A 159 -6.23 -6.56 10.83
C ARG A 159 -5.32 -6.59 9.59
N LEU A 160 -5.04 -5.47 8.93
CA LEU A 160 -4.04 -5.38 7.86
C LEU A 160 -2.68 -5.95 8.29
N PHE A 161 -2.37 -5.90 9.59
CA PHE A 161 -1.14 -6.41 10.20
C PHE A 161 -1.30 -7.81 10.83
N ASP A 162 -2.48 -8.43 10.71
CA ASP A 162 -2.77 -9.77 11.23
C ASP A 162 -2.20 -10.83 10.27
N PRO A 163 -1.31 -11.74 10.73
CA PRO A 163 -0.77 -12.81 9.88
C PRO A 163 -1.83 -13.80 9.43
N GLU A 164 -2.98 -13.86 10.11
CA GLU A 164 -4.06 -14.80 9.83
C GLU A 164 -5.16 -14.19 8.95
N LEU A 165 -4.87 -13.08 8.25
CA LEU A 165 -5.80 -12.57 7.24
C LEU A 165 -6.13 -13.65 6.19
N PRO A 166 -7.39 -13.70 5.71
CA PRO A 166 -7.79 -14.64 4.67
C PRO A 166 -6.98 -14.43 3.38
N ALA A 167 -6.92 -15.45 2.52
CA ALA A 167 -6.22 -15.33 1.25
C ALA A 167 -6.89 -14.33 0.27
N CYS A 168 -8.16 -13.97 0.53
CA CYS A 168 -8.97 -13.12 -0.33
C CYS A 168 -9.92 -12.21 0.45
N SER A 169 -10.34 -11.12 -0.22
CA SER A 169 -11.44 -10.26 0.22
C SER A 169 -12.77 -11.01 0.06
N TRP A 170 -13.65 -10.92 1.05
CA TRP A 170 -15.01 -11.48 0.98
C TRP A 170 -15.98 -10.58 0.20
N GLN A 171 -15.57 -9.34 -0.06
CA GLN A 171 -16.32 -8.32 -0.76
C GLN A 171 -16.13 -8.40 -2.28
N ARG A 172 -15.08 -9.09 -2.75
CA ARG A 172 -14.68 -9.11 -4.16
C ARG A 172 -14.73 -10.52 -4.72
N ARG A 173 -15.29 -10.67 -5.92
CA ARG A 173 -15.31 -11.96 -6.64
C ARG A 173 -13.92 -12.49 -6.99
N ARG A 174 -12.94 -11.60 -7.15
CA ARG A 174 -11.53 -11.93 -7.41
C ARG A 174 -10.66 -10.97 -6.60
N SER A 175 -9.78 -11.51 -5.78
CA SER A 175 -8.72 -10.77 -5.10
C SER A 175 -7.37 -11.17 -5.67
N SER A 176 -6.45 -10.23 -5.67
CA SER A 176 -5.06 -10.54 -5.98
C SER A 176 -4.44 -11.32 -4.82
N THR A 177 -3.68 -12.37 -5.11
CA THR A 177 -2.80 -13.03 -4.14
C THR A 177 -1.46 -12.31 -3.97
N SER A 178 -1.23 -11.25 -4.76
CA SER A 178 -0.05 -10.40 -4.62
C SER A 178 -0.02 -9.71 -3.27
N ARG A 179 1.20 -9.42 -2.82
CA ARG A 179 1.47 -8.64 -1.62
C ARG A 179 2.22 -7.38 -2.00
N GLU A 180 1.93 -6.32 -1.25
CA GLU A 180 2.69 -5.09 -1.22
C GLU A 180 3.55 -5.05 0.02
N ALA A 181 4.52 -4.16 0.00
CA ALA A 181 5.39 -3.89 1.13
C ALA A 181 5.68 -2.40 1.21
N VAL A 182 5.97 -1.94 2.42
CA VAL A 182 6.27 -0.55 2.73
C VAL A 182 7.50 -0.43 3.61
N VAL A 183 8.26 0.64 3.36
CA VAL A 183 9.39 1.13 4.18
C VAL A 183 9.26 2.64 4.35
N ASP A 184 9.87 3.23 5.37
CA ASP A 184 9.87 4.67 5.62
C ASP A 184 10.88 5.42 4.75
N GLU A 185 11.94 4.74 4.35
CA GLU A 185 13.03 5.28 3.54
C GLU A 185 13.53 4.28 2.50
N LEU A 186 14.15 4.78 1.44
CA LEU A 186 14.99 3.96 0.54
C LEU A 186 16.44 4.33 0.79
N ARG A 187 17.31 3.33 0.89
CA ARG A 187 18.75 3.51 1.07
C ARG A 187 19.54 2.79 -0.01
N VAL A 188 20.64 3.39 -0.44
CA VAL A 188 21.48 2.86 -1.53
C VAL A 188 22.13 1.53 -1.14
N ASP A 189 22.48 1.35 0.14
CA ASP A 189 23.05 0.11 0.69
C ASP A 189 22.06 -1.05 0.73
N TRP A 190 20.76 -0.78 0.57
CA TRP A 190 19.73 -1.81 0.41
C TRP A 190 19.53 -2.23 -1.04
N ILE A 191 20.11 -1.54 -2.02
CA ILE A 191 19.81 -1.78 -3.43
C ILE A 191 20.64 -2.95 -3.96
N ARG A 192 19.96 -3.98 -4.48
CA ARG A 192 20.61 -5.16 -5.10
C ARG A 192 20.83 -4.97 -6.59
N SER A 193 19.85 -4.40 -7.29
CA SER A 193 19.92 -4.21 -8.73
C SER A 193 19.02 -3.07 -9.19
N VAL A 194 19.41 -2.41 -10.28
CA VAL A 194 18.63 -1.37 -10.94
C VAL A 194 18.54 -1.71 -12.43
N ARG A 195 17.31 -1.74 -12.96
CA ARG A 195 17.05 -1.97 -14.38
C ARG A 195 16.30 -0.80 -14.97
N HIS A 196 16.94 -0.13 -15.92
CA HIS A 196 16.32 0.93 -16.70
C HIS A 196 15.32 0.36 -17.71
N PHE A 197 14.20 1.05 -17.90
CA PHE A 197 13.24 0.78 -18.96
C PHE A 197 12.47 2.06 -19.32
N ARG A 198 11.88 2.08 -20.51
CA ARG A 198 11.06 3.21 -20.96
C ARG A 198 9.57 2.87 -20.87
N GLY A 199 8.81 3.75 -20.20
CA GLY A 199 7.36 3.73 -20.20
C GLY A 199 6.78 4.17 -21.54
N VAL A 200 5.54 3.78 -21.81
CA VAL A 200 4.81 4.20 -23.01
C VAL A 200 4.13 5.53 -22.73
N GLU A 201 4.41 6.55 -23.55
CA GLU A 201 3.62 7.77 -23.54
C GLU A 201 2.17 7.43 -23.93
N ARG A 202 1.23 7.70 -23.02
CA ARG A 202 -0.17 7.74 -23.41
C ARG A 202 -0.33 8.96 -24.31
N ARG A 203 -0.43 8.74 -25.63
CA ARG A 203 -0.97 9.77 -26.53
C ARG A 203 -2.31 10.18 -25.94
N ARG A 204 -2.44 11.42 -25.49
CA ARG A 204 -3.77 12.00 -25.26
C ARG A 204 -4.45 11.93 -26.63
N ALA A 205 -5.41 11.02 -26.79
CA ALA A 205 -6.37 11.18 -27.85
C ALA A 205 -7.01 12.55 -27.58
N GLY A 206 -6.82 13.49 -28.51
CA GLY A 206 -7.50 14.77 -28.43
C GLY A 206 -9.00 14.51 -28.33
N LEU A 207 -9.57 14.89 -27.20
CA LEU A 207 -10.99 15.14 -27.02
C LEU A 207 -11.13 16.65 -26.91
#